data_AF-A0A965X590-F1
#
_entry.id   AF-A0A965X590-F1
#
_cell.length_a   1.000
_cell.length_b   1.000
_cell.length_c   1.000
_cell.angle_alpha   90.00
_cell.angle_beta   90.00
_cell.angle_gamma   90.00
#
_symmetry.space_group_name_H-M   'P 1'
#
loop_
_entity.id
_entity.type
_entity.pdbx_description
1 polymer ?
#
loop_
_entity_poly.entity_id
_entity_poly.type
_entity_poly.pdbx_seq_one_letter_code
_entity_poly.pdbx_strand_id
1 'polypeptide(L)'
;MKRTLALVLALALCLTVSTAFAETKVNFFTGKIETIDLLNEIIDGFNAANPGVVVQQEYQNDASSIIKVKFASGEVPDVMTTYEQEFVDQGKYLDLGGMNEWWERLIPSMRESCTDLKTGLQYRVCTNVTMAGFFYK
;
A
#
# COMPACT_ATOMS: atom_id res chain seq x y z
N MET A 1 -55.09 -4.27 7.18
CA MET A 1 -53.97 -4.29 8.16
C MET A 1 -52.89 -5.32 7.80
N LYS A 2 -53.22 -6.60 7.54
CA LYS A 2 -52.22 -7.64 7.22
C LYS A 2 -51.42 -7.40 5.92
N ARG A 3 -52.07 -6.87 4.87
CA ARG A 3 -51.42 -6.55 3.57
C ARG A 3 -50.50 -5.34 3.62
N THR A 4 -50.89 -4.30 4.36
CA THR A 4 -50.07 -3.10 4.58
C THR A 4 -48.84 -3.40 5.43
N LEU A 5 -48.98 -4.28 6.43
CA LEU A 5 -47.86 -4.73 7.25
C LEU A 5 -46.84 -5.55 6.44
N ALA A 6 -47.29 -6.41 5.53
CA ALA A 6 -46.41 -7.21 4.67
C ALA A 6 -45.61 -6.35 3.66
N LEU A 7 -46.22 -5.28 3.14
CA LEU A 7 -45.54 -4.33 2.24
C LEU A 7 -44.48 -3.49 2.97
N VAL A 8 -44.75 -3.07 4.20
CA VAL A 8 -43.77 -2.33 5.03
C VAL A 8 -42.60 -3.25 5.43
N LEU A 9 -42.87 -4.52 5.75
CA LEU A 9 -41.83 -5.49 6.11
C LEU A 9 -40.93 -5.84 4.90
N ALA A 10 -41.50 -5.97 3.70
CA ALA A 10 -40.75 -6.22 2.47
C ALA A 10 -39.90 -5.01 2.04
N LEU A 11 -40.41 -3.79 2.22
CA LEU A 11 -39.65 -2.57 1.95
C LEU A 11 -38.51 -2.37 2.96
N ALA A 12 -38.72 -2.71 4.24
CA ALA A 12 -37.68 -2.71 5.26
C ALA A 12 -36.58 -3.76 5.00
N LEU A 13 -36.93 -4.94 4.46
CA LEU A 13 -35.96 -5.96 4.05
C LEU A 13 -35.13 -5.53 2.82
N CYS A 14 -35.71 -4.77 1.90
CA CYS A 14 -34.98 -4.23 0.74
C CYS A 14 -34.04 -3.07 1.11
N LEU A 15 -34.34 -2.32 2.18
CA LEU A 15 -33.44 -1.29 2.73
C LEU A 15 -32.25 -1.88 3.50
N THR A 16 -32.30 -3.17 3.87
CA THR A 16 -31.17 -3.92 4.44
C THR A 16 -30.40 -4.72 3.40
N VAL A 17 -30.60 -4.48 2.10
CA VAL A 17 -29.62 -4.92 1.10
C VAL A 17 -28.37 -4.09 1.35
N SER A 18 -27.55 -4.56 2.29
CA SER A 18 -26.17 -4.15 2.44
C SER A 18 -25.57 -4.34 1.05
N THR A 19 -25.28 -3.23 0.39
CA THR A 19 -24.37 -3.25 -0.75
C THR A 19 -23.09 -3.88 -0.23
N ALA A 20 -22.92 -5.17 -0.47
CA ALA A 20 -21.65 -5.85 -0.30
C ALA A 20 -20.73 -5.22 -1.34
N PHE A 21 -20.13 -4.09 -0.97
CA PHE A 21 -19.04 -3.50 -1.73
C PHE A 21 -17.98 -4.58 -1.83
N ALA A 22 -17.57 -4.91 -3.06
CA ALA A 22 -16.48 -5.83 -3.26
C ALA A 22 -15.25 -5.29 -2.51
N GLU A 23 -14.77 -6.06 -1.55
CA GLU A 23 -13.62 -5.72 -0.73
C GLU A 23 -12.37 -5.66 -1.61
N THR A 24 -11.71 -4.50 -1.63
CA THR A 24 -10.44 -4.34 -2.35
C THR A 24 -9.31 -4.87 -1.49
N LYS A 25 -8.65 -5.93 -1.94
CA LYS A 25 -7.47 -6.48 -1.25
C LYS A 25 -6.20 -5.81 -1.77
N VAL A 26 -5.33 -5.41 -0.86
CA VAL A 26 -4.03 -4.79 -1.15
C VAL A 26 -2.94 -5.63 -0.47
N ASN A 27 -2.03 -6.18 -1.25
CA ASN A 27 -0.89 -6.94 -0.76
C ASN A 27 0.30 -6.02 -0.52
N PHE A 28 0.73 -5.93 0.74
CA PHE A 28 1.89 -5.16 1.15
C PHE A 28 3.07 -6.08 1.48
N PHE A 29 4.17 -5.94 0.75
CA PHE A 29 5.38 -6.76 0.94
C PHE A 29 6.52 -5.96 1.58
N THR A 30 7.10 -6.45 2.67
CA THR A 30 8.19 -5.74 3.34
C THR A 30 9.39 -6.60 3.72
N GLY A 31 10.57 -6.00 3.64
CA GLY A 31 11.82 -6.54 4.20
C GLY A 31 12.20 -5.98 5.56
N LYS A 32 11.39 -5.06 6.12
CA LYS A 32 11.66 -4.41 7.42
C LYS A 32 11.12 -5.24 8.56
N ILE A 33 11.75 -6.38 8.80
CA ILE A 33 11.32 -7.34 9.80
C ILE A 33 11.35 -6.77 11.23
N GLU A 34 12.21 -5.79 11.46
CA GLU A 34 12.37 -5.10 12.74
C GLU A 34 11.18 -4.19 13.09
N THR A 35 10.30 -3.88 12.14
CA THR A 35 9.13 -3.00 12.33
C THR A 35 7.79 -3.71 12.13
N ILE A 36 7.75 -5.04 12.12
CA ILE A 36 6.51 -5.80 11.82
C ILE A 36 5.36 -5.42 12.75
N ASP A 37 5.60 -5.39 14.06
CA ASP A 37 4.54 -5.09 15.04
C ASP A 37 3.95 -3.70 14.84
N LEU A 38 4.80 -2.71 14.55
CA LEU A 38 4.38 -1.34 14.24
C LEU A 38 3.58 -1.28 12.94
N LEU A 39 4.02 -1.99 11.90
CA LEU A 39 3.31 -2.02 10.62
C LEU A 39 1.94 -2.69 10.74
N ASN A 40 1.83 -3.76 11.53
CA ASN A 40 0.54 -4.40 11.82
C ASN A 40 -0.41 -3.43 12.52
N GLU A 41 0.05 -2.68 13.53
CA GLU A 41 -0.77 -1.66 14.20
C GLU A 41 -1.29 -0.60 13.21
N ILE A 42 -0.43 -0.12 12.31
CA ILE A 42 -0.80 0.86 11.28
C ILE A 42 -1.82 0.26 10.31
N ILE A 43 -1.61 -0.98 9.87
CA ILE A 43 -2.50 -1.69 8.94
C ILE A 43 -3.88 -1.95 9.58
N ASP A 44 -3.92 -2.37 10.84
CA ASP A 44 -5.16 -2.59 11.56
C ASP A 44 -5.95 -1.28 11.71
N GLY A 45 -5.27 -0.18 12.04
CA GLY A 45 -5.88 1.15 12.07
C GLY A 45 -6.40 1.59 10.69
N PHE A 46 -5.65 1.33 9.62
CA PHE A 46 -6.08 1.62 8.26
C PHE A 46 -7.30 0.79 7.84
N ASN A 47 -7.28 -0.52 8.05
CA ASN A 47 -8.37 -1.42 7.69
C ASN A 47 -9.66 -1.09 8.47
N ALA A 48 -9.53 -0.75 9.76
CA ALA A 48 -10.67 -0.31 10.57
C ALA A 48 -11.28 1.01 10.08
N ALA A 49 -10.44 1.96 9.63
CA ALA A 49 -10.88 3.23 9.10
C ALA A 49 -11.44 3.14 7.67
N ASN A 50 -11.13 2.07 6.93
CA ASN A 50 -11.46 1.90 5.50
C ASN A 50 -12.15 0.55 5.25
N PRO A 51 -13.44 0.37 5.60
CA PRO A 51 -14.12 -0.92 5.54
C PRO A 51 -14.29 -1.54 4.14
N GLY A 52 -13.92 -0.82 3.08
CA GLY A 52 -13.91 -1.33 1.70
C GLY A 52 -12.53 -1.80 1.20
N VAL A 53 -11.48 -1.66 2.02
CA VAL A 53 -10.11 -2.01 1.68
C VAL A 53 -9.51 -2.88 2.78
N VAL A 54 -8.87 -3.98 2.39
CA VAL A 54 -8.12 -4.83 3.31
C VAL A 54 -6.68 -4.93 2.84
N VAL A 55 -5.79 -4.33 3.62
CA VAL A 55 -4.34 -4.46 3.46
C VAL A 55 -3.88 -5.71 4.22
N GLN A 56 -3.11 -6.55 3.54
CA GLN A 56 -2.46 -7.72 4.13
C GLN A 56 -0.95 -7.60 3.98
N GLN A 57 -0.21 -7.85 5.06
CA GLN A 57 1.24 -7.79 5.05
C GLN A 57 1.85 -9.18 4.83
N GLU A 58 2.82 -9.26 3.93
CA GLU A 58 3.78 -10.36 3.83
C GLU A 58 5.18 -9.80 4.12
N TYR A 59 6.00 -10.54 4.87
CA TYR A 59 7.37 -10.13 5.14
C TYR A 59 8.34 -11.31 4.99
N GLN A 60 9.56 -11.00 4.57
CA GLN A 60 10.62 -11.97 4.35
C GLN A 60 11.96 -11.39 4.79
N ASN A 61 12.80 -12.21 5.43
CA ASN A 61 14.15 -11.79 5.82
C ASN A 61 15.01 -11.45 4.59
N ASP A 62 14.84 -12.19 3.48
CA ASP A 62 15.55 -11.95 2.21
C ASP A 62 14.61 -11.34 1.15
N ALA A 63 14.02 -10.19 1.50
CA ALA A 63 13.00 -9.56 0.67
C ALA A 63 13.50 -9.19 -0.75
N SER A 64 14.77 -8.80 -0.91
CA SER A 64 15.34 -8.44 -2.22
C SER A 64 15.49 -9.63 -3.17
N SER A 65 15.74 -10.85 -2.67
CA SER A 65 15.74 -12.04 -3.52
C SER A 65 14.31 -12.50 -3.82
N ILE A 66 13.44 -12.52 -2.80
CA ILE A 66 12.08 -12.99 -2.95
C ILE A 66 11.25 -12.11 -3.87
N ILE A 67 11.44 -10.78 -3.84
CA ILE A 67 10.71 -9.88 -4.73
C ILE A 67 10.98 -10.18 -6.21
N LYS A 68 12.21 -10.58 -6.56
CA LYS A 68 12.56 -10.97 -7.94
C LYS A 68 11.82 -12.21 -8.38
N VAL A 69 11.67 -13.18 -7.49
CA VAL A 69 10.86 -14.40 -7.75
C VAL A 69 9.40 -14.04 -7.95
N LYS A 70 8.82 -13.18 -7.10
CA LYS A 70 7.44 -12.70 -7.22
C LYS A 70 7.17 -11.96 -8.54
N PHE A 71 8.10 -11.10 -8.97
CA PHE A 71 8.02 -10.46 -10.28
C PHE A 71 8.08 -11.46 -11.44
N ALA A 72 8.90 -12.50 -11.33
CA ALA A 72 9.02 -13.53 -12.35
C ALA A 72 7.79 -14.46 -12.40
N SER A 73 7.16 -14.75 -11.25
CA SER A 73 5.96 -15.59 -11.17
C SER A 73 4.66 -14.85 -11.48
N GLY A 74 4.68 -13.51 -11.49
CA GLY A 74 3.50 -12.67 -11.65
C GLY A 74 2.74 -12.39 -10.35
N GLU A 75 3.23 -12.88 -9.21
CA GLU A 75 2.69 -12.61 -7.87
C GLU A 75 3.21 -11.28 -7.31
N VAL A 76 3.13 -10.22 -8.12
CA VAL A 76 3.66 -8.89 -7.77
C VAL A 76 2.80 -8.28 -6.66
N PRO A 77 3.39 -7.84 -5.53
CA PRO A 77 2.65 -7.15 -4.49
C PRO A 77 2.22 -5.75 -4.97
N ASP A 78 1.10 -5.27 -4.45
CA ASP A 78 0.55 -3.95 -4.79
C ASP A 78 1.42 -2.81 -4.23
N VAL A 79 1.95 -3.00 -3.01
CA VAL A 79 2.84 -2.06 -2.33
C VAL A 79 4.02 -2.83 -1.76
N MET A 80 5.22 -2.27 -1.83
CA MET A 80 6.41 -2.91 -1.27
C MET A 80 7.43 -1.91 -0.75
N THR A 81 8.26 -2.35 0.19
CA THR A 81 9.39 -1.54 0.70
C THR A 81 10.70 -1.77 -0.06
N THR A 82 10.74 -2.77 -0.94
CA THR A 82 11.89 -3.05 -1.81
C THR A 82 11.82 -2.21 -3.07
N TYR A 83 12.98 -1.81 -3.60
CA TYR A 83 13.08 -1.05 -4.83
C TYR A 83 14.29 -1.53 -5.63
N GLU A 84 14.09 -1.77 -6.91
CA GLU A 84 15.11 -2.28 -7.83
C GLU A 84 15.06 -1.46 -9.12
N GLN A 85 16.19 -0.87 -9.50
CA GLN A 85 16.27 0.00 -10.68
C GLN A 85 15.89 -0.74 -11.98
N GLU A 86 16.21 -2.03 -12.06
CA GLU A 86 15.91 -2.86 -13.24
C GLU A 86 14.39 -2.96 -13.50
N PHE A 87 13.57 -2.91 -12.45
CA PHE A 87 12.10 -2.92 -12.58
C PHE A 87 11.54 -1.58 -13.05
N VAL A 88 12.21 -0.46 -12.74
CA VAL A 88 11.89 0.84 -13.35
C VAL A 88 12.17 0.80 -14.85
N ASP A 89 13.34 0.30 -15.23
CA ASP A 89 13.76 0.22 -16.63
C ASP A 89 12.82 -0.68 -17.46
N GLN A 90 12.17 -1.66 -16.81
CA GLN A 90 11.15 -2.54 -17.40
C GLN A 90 9.71 -1.99 -17.33
N GLY A 91 9.50 -0.78 -16.79
CA GLY A 91 8.18 -0.16 -16.66
C GLY A 91 7.24 -0.87 -15.68
N LYS A 92 7.79 -1.52 -14.65
CA LYS A 92 7.03 -2.32 -13.68
C LYS A 92 6.42 -1.50 -12.54
N TYR A 93 6.91 -0.29 -12.32
CA TYR A 93 6.39 0.61 -11.29
C TYR A 93 5.46 1.67 -11.87
N LEU A 94 4.49 2.06 -11.05
CA LEU A 94 3.62 3.19 -11.33
C LEU A 94 4.39 4.50 -11.18
N ASP A 95 4.25 5.41 -12.14
CA ASP A 95 4.71 6.79 -11.97
C ASP A 95 3.79 7.53 -10.98
N LEU A 96 4.40 8.04 -9.92
CA LEU A 96 3.75 8.73 -8.82
C LEU A 96 3.91 10.25 -8.93
N GLY A 97 4.63 10.77 -9.93
CA GLY A 97 5.01 12.19 -9.99
C GLY A 97 3.85 13.18 -10.05
N GLY A 98 2.70 12.76 -10.58
CA GLY A 98 1.46 13.55 -10.64
C GLY A 98 0.60 13.50 -9.37
N MET A 99 0.93 12.66 -8.39
CA MET A 99 0.14 12.45 -7.18
C MET A 99 0.57 13.41 -6.06
N ASN A 100 0.13 14.67 -6.14
CA ASN A 100 0.54 15.74 -5.23
C ASN A 100 0.18 15.46 -3.77
N GLU A 101 -0.85 14.67 -3.50
CA GLU A 101 -1.27 14.27 -2.15
C GLU A 101 -0.16 13.57 -1.35
N TRP A 102 0.81 12.95 -2.02
CA TRP A 102 2.01 12.41 -1.38
C TRP A 102 3.08 13.47 -1.24
N TRP A 103 3.40 14.17 -2.33
CA TRP A 103 4.56 15.07 -2.39
C TRP A 103 4.42 16.32 -1.54
N GLU A 104 3.20 16.85 -1.38
CA GLU A 104 2.94 18.00 -0.51
C GLU A 104 3.16 17.71 0.98
N ARG A 105 3.24 16.43 1.35
CA ARG A 105 3.49 15.98 2.73
C ARG A 105 4.97 15.78 3.03
N LEU A 106 5.83 15.85 2.01
CA LEU A 106 7.25 15.55 2.13
C LEU A 106 8.10 16.81 1.96
N ILE A 107 9.29 16.81 2.54
CA ILE A 107 10.27 17.87 2.28
C ILE A 107 10.77 17.78 0.82
N PRO A 108 11.10 18.89 0.15
CA PRO A 108 11.49 18.88 -1.26
C PRO A 108 12.62 17.90 -1.61
N SER A 109 13.62 17.80 -0.73
CA SER A 109 14.77 16.90 -0.92
C SER A 109 14.41 15.41 -0.95
N MET A 110 13.29 15.02 -0.31
CA MET A 110 12.79 13.64 -0.37
C MET A 110 12.24 13.31 -1.77
N ARG A 111 11.52 14.26 -2.38
CA ARG A 111 11.05 14.12 -3.77
C ARG A 111 12.23 14.00 -4.72
N GLU A 112 13.21 14.90 -4.58
CA GLU A 112 14.45 14.86 -5.37
C GLU A 112 15.18 13.52 -5.25
N SER A 113 15.27 12.97 -4.03
CA SER A 113 15.89 11.66 -3.77
C SER A 113 15.11 10.47 -4.36
N CYS A 114 13.83 10.67 -4.70
CA CYS A 114 12.97 9.67 -5.33
C CYS A 114 12.86 9.84 -6.84
N THR A 115 13.44 10.92 -7.40
CA THR A 115 13.46 11.15 -8.84
C THR A 115 14.46 10.21 -9.50
N ASP A 116 13.96 9.42 -10.44
CA ASP A 116 14.80 8.57 -11.28
C ASP A 116 15.68 9.44 -12.19
N LEU A 117 16.98 9.13 -12.22
CA LEU A 117 17.95 9.94 -12.96
C LEU A 117 17.84 9.77 -14.47
N LYS A 118 17.24 8.67 -14.97
CA LYS A 118 17.10 8.42 -16.41
C LYS A 118 15.83 9.04 -16.97
N THR A 119 14.71 8.90 -16.27
CA THR A 119 13.39 9.34 -16.76
C THR A 119 12.95 10.68 -16.19
N GLY A 120 13.50 11.11 -15.05
CA GLY A 120 13.04 12.29 -14.31
C GLY A 120 11.71 12.09 -13.57
N LEU A 121 11.16 10.88 -13.56
CA LEU A 121 9.88 10.52 -12.92
C LEU A 121 10.09 9.96 -11.51
N GLN A 122 9.01 9.76 -10.76
CA GLN A 122 9.06 9.25 -9.38
C GLN A 122 8.34 7.90 -9.26
N TYR A 123 9.06 6.84 -8.89
CA TYR A 123 8.52 5.46 -8.82
C TYR A 123 8.46 4.88 -7.41
N ARG A 124 8.85 5.68 -6.40
CA ARG A 124 8.85 5.30 -5.00
C ARG A 124 8.63 6.52 -4.13
N VAL A 125 8.14 6.31 -2.92
CA VAL A 125 8.07 7.32 -1.86
C VAL A 125 8.99 6.89 -0.73
N CYS A 126 9.93 7.74 -0.34
CA CYS A 126 10.76 7.49 0.84
C CYS A 126 10.02 7.97 2.10
N THR A 127 9.83 7.07 3.06
CA THR A 127 9.20 7.38 4.36
C THR A 127 10.22 7.69 5.45
N ASN A 128 11.50 7.36 5.22
CA ASN A 128 12.59 7.62 6.13
C ASN A 128 13.90 7.90 5.37
N VAL A 129 14.85 8.55 6.03
CA VAL A 129 16.21 8.74 5.54
C VAL A 129 17.16 8.14 6.58
N THR A 130 18.04 7.24 6.15
CA THR A 130 19.09 6.69 7.01
C THR A 130 20.34 7.53 6.85
N MET A 131 20.95 7.93 7.97
CA MET A 131 22.20 8.67 7.98
C MET A 131 23.30 7.85 8.67
N ALA A 132 24.51 7.94 8.14
CA ALA A 132 25.69 7.35 8.76
C ALA A 132 26.44 8.41 9.57
N GLY A 133 26.95 8.00 10.73
CA GLY A 133 27.72 8.88 11.62
C GLY A 133 28.40 8.08 12.73
N PHE A 134 29.17 8.78 13.55
CA PHE A 134 29.83 8.18 14.71
C PHE A 134 28.94 8.31 15.95
N PHE A 135 28.52 7.18 16.50
CA PHE A 135 27.99 7.14 17.85
C PHE A 135 29.16 7.22 18.82
N TYR A 136 29.17 8.21 19.71
CA TYR A 136 30.15 8.34 20.79
C TYR A 136 29.46 8.10 22.14
N LYS A 137 30.25 7.70 23.15
CA LYS A 137 29.80 7.53 24.53
C LYS A 137 30.12 8.77 25.34
#